data_AF-A0AAV1YXP2-F1
#
_entry.id   AF-A0AAV1YXP2-F1
#
_cell.length_a   1.000
_cell.length_b   1.000
_cell.length_c   1.000
_cell.angle_alpha   90.00
_cell.angle_beta   90.00
_cell.angle_gamma   90.00
#
_symmetry.space_group_name_H-M   'P 1'
#
loop_
_entity.id
_entity.type
_entity.pdbx_description
1 polymer ?
#
loop_
_entity_poly.entity_id
_entity_poly.type
_entity_poly.pdbx_seq_one_letter_code
_entity_poly.pdbx_strand_id
1 'polypeptide(L)'
;MSFVDPVRVCGDCVEVTKKENDFYEKHLKVLMSGGNFNLDEDNGSGTLIPLFCCLSKDHQAIMFDGGNMWQHNPVSLVDIVSVRILGSSSSAGATQIAGAVIRFLDFKKDEKEIRLCLADIPNRKQSASWIHGLQKALKFVNPSAKTP
;
A
#
# COMPACT_ATOMS: atom_id res chain seq x y z
N MET A 1 23.96 -22.15 19.68
CA MET A 1 22.81 -22.05 20.60
C MET A 1 21.81 -21.08 19.98
N SER A 2 20.77 -21.60 19.34
CA SER A 2 19.72 -20.74 18.76
C SER A 2 18.70 -20.46 19.85
N PHE A 3 18.53 -19.18 20.19
CA PHE A 3 17.44 -18.72 21.06
C PHE A 3 16.15 -18.91 20.29
N VAL A 4 15.54 -20.10 20.44
CA VAL A 4 14.23 -20.40 19.85
C VAL A 4 13.22 -19.67 20.72
N ASP A 5 12.70 -18.56 20.20
CA ASP A 5 11.64 -17.79 20.83
C ASP A 5 10.43 -18.71 21.08
N PRO A 6 10.08 -19.05 22.35
CA PRO A 6 9.03 -20.02 22.66
C PRO A 6 7.63 -19.57 22.23
N VAL A 7 7.43 -18.26 21.99
CA VAL A 7 6.17 -17.70 21.51
C VAL A 7 5.94 -18.07 20.04
N ARG A 8 7.01 -18.26 19.24
CA ARG A 8 6.92 -18.70 17.83
C ARG A 8 6.52 -20.18 17.64
N VAL A 9 6.36 -20.95 18.72
CA VAL A 9 6.12 -22.40 18.67
C VAL A 9 4.68 -22.77 19.07
N CYS A 10 3.83 -21.80 19.38
CA CYS A 10 2.40 -22.05 19.57
C CYS A 10 1.73 -22.34 18.22
N GLY A 11 0.78 -23.30 18.17
CA GLY A 11 0.12 -23.75 16.93
C GLY A 11 -0.60 -22.64 16.16
N ASP A 12 -1.15 -21.65 16.86
CA ASP A 12 -1.76 -20.47 16.23
C ASP A 12 -0.71 -19.45 15.77
N CYS A 13 0.40 -19.35 16.50
CA CYS A 13 1.50 -18.41 16.26
C CYS A 13 2.31 -18.81 15.02
N VAL A 14 2.50 -20.11 14.77
CA VAL A 14 3.32 -20.59 13.63
C VAL A 14 2.74 -20.19 12.28
N GLU A 15 1.41 -20.18 12.15
CA GLU A 15 0.74 -19.78 10.91
C GLU A 15 0.86 -18.27 10.66
N VAL A 16 0.69 -17.46 11.71
CA VAL A 16 0.84 -16.01 11.65
C VAL A 16 2.29 -15.65 11.29
N THR A 17 3.26 -16.23 12.02
CA THR A 17 4.69 -16.02 11.76
C THR A 17 5.09 -16.44 10.35
N LYS A 18 4.54 -17.54 9.82
CA LYS A 18 4.80 -17.96 8.43
C LYS A 18 4.26 -16.95 7.41
N LYS A 19 3.05 -16.41 7.63
CA LYS A 19 2.45 -15.37 6.76
C LYS A 19 3.22 -14.06 6.83
N GLU A 20 3.67 -13.67 8.02
CA GLU A 20 4.52 -12.49 8.22
C GLU A 20 5.84 -12.66 7.49
N ASN A 21 6.53 -13.81 7.64
CA ASN A 21 7.81 -14.04 6.99
C ASN A 21 7.69 -14.02 5.45
N ASP A 22 6.64 -14.64 4.90
CA ASP A 22 6.33 -14.57 3.46
C ASP A 22 6.13 -13.12 2.99
N PHE A 23 5.43 -12.32 3.79
CA PHE A 23 5.23 -10.90 3.52
C PHE A 23 6.55 -10.12 3.53
N TYR A 24 7.36 -10.30 4.56
CA TYR A 24 8.67 -9.64 4.70
C TYR A 24 9.61 -9.98 3.54
N GLU A 25 9.66 -11.24 3.13
CA GLU A 25 10.54 -11.69 2.05
C GLU A 25 10.09 -11.19 0.66
N LYS A 26 8.78 -11.17 0.40
CA LYS A 26 8.24 -10.94 -0.96
C LYS A 26 7.74 -9.52 -1.22
N HIS A 27 7.16 -8.87 -0.21
CA HIS A 27 6.40 -7.62 -0.41
C HIS A 27 7.07 -6.41 0.23
N LEU A 28 7.78 -6.57 1.35
CA LEU A 28 8.41 -5.42 2.02
C LEU A 28 9.41 -4.69 1.12
N LYS A 29 10.29 -5.43 0.42
CA LYS A 29 11.26 -4.82 -0.49
C LYS A 29 10.59 -4.05 -1.62
N VAL A 30 9.47 -4.55 -2.14
CA VAL A 30 8.67 -3.87 -3.17
C VAL A 30 8.11 -2.57 -2.62
N LEU A 31 7.56 -2.60 -1.40
CA LEU A 31 6.99 -1.42 -0.74
C LEU A 31 8.03 -0.32 -0.48
N MET A 32 9.22 -0.70 -0.02
CA MET A 32 10.33 0.24 0.19
C MET A 32 10.93 0.77 -1.12
N SER A 33 10.99 -0.06 -2.16
CA SER A 33 11.48 0.35 -3.48
C SER A 33 10.54 1.35 -4.16
N GLY A 34 9.29 1.38 -3.71
CA GLY A 34 8.28 2.33 -4.17
C GLY A 34 7.65 2.00 -5.52
N GLY A 35 6.75 2.88 -5.96
CA GLY A 35 6.07 2.81 -7.24
C GLY A 35 5.75 4.21 -7.76
N ASN A 36 5.68 4.33 -9.08
CA ASN A 36 5.26 5.55 -9.76
C ASN A 36 3.77 5.48 -10.09
N PHE A 37 3.07 6.56 -9.78
CA PHE A 37 1.63 6.72 -9.96
C PHE A 37 1.33 8.09 -10.54
N ASN A 38 0.09 8.26 -10.99
CA ASN A 38 -0.49 9.54 -11.35
C ASN A 38 -1.58 9.84 -10.31
N LEU A 39 -1.46 10.94 -9.60
CA LEU A 39 -2.46 11.43 -8.67
C LEU A 39 -3.60 12.09 -9.45
N ASP A 40 -4.83 11.69 -9.15
CA ASP A 40 -6.06 12.31 -9.66
C ASP A 40 -6.65 13.18 -8.53
N GLU A 41 -6.21 14.44 -8.47
CA GLU A 41 -6.54 15.35 -7.35
C GLU A 41 -8.01 15.81 -7.34
N ASP A 42 -8.57 16.06 -8.52
CA ASP A 42 -9.92 16.63 -8.69
C ASP A 42 -10.88 15.61 -9.32
N ASN A 43 -10.74 14.33 -8.94
CA ASN A 43 -11.64 13.24 -9.25
C ASN A 43 -12.11 13.18 -10.72
N GLY A 44 -11.21 13.36 -11.69
CA GLY A 44 -11.52 13.33 -13.12
C GLY A 44 -11.45 14.66 -13.88
N SER A 45 -10.94 15.74 -13.29
CA SER A 45 -10.64 17.03 -13.97
C SER A 45 -9.59 16.93 -15.08
N GLY A 46 -8.87 15.81 -15.14
CA GLY A 46 -7.92 15.48 -16.22
C GLY A 46 -6.47 15.86 -15.93
N THR A 47 -6.20 16.68 -14.93
CA THR A 47 -4.82 16.98 -14.49
C THR A 47 -4.29 15.83 -13.65
N LEU A 48 -3.38 15.06 -14.24
CA LEU A 48 -2.68 13.96 -13.59
C LEU A 48 -1.31 14.43 -13.12
N ILE A 49 -1.04 14.32 -11.82
CA ILE A 49 0.22 14.73 -11.20
C ILE A 49 1.09 13.47 -11.01
N PRO A 50 2.24 13.35 -11.70
CA PRO A 50 3.22 12.32 -11.40
C PRO A 50 3.60 12.28 -9.92
N LEU A 51 3.48 11.10 -9.31
CA LEU A 51 3.69 10.88 -7.90
C LEU A 51 4.54 9.62 -7.70
N PHE A 52 5.57 9.71 -6.86
CA PHE A 52 6.29 8.55 -6.37
C PHE A 52 5.85 8.23 -4.95
N CYS A 53 5.46 6.98 -4.71
CA CYS A 53 5.05 6.51 -3.39
C CYS A 53 6.00 5.41 -2.92
N CYS A 54 6.43 5.46 -1.66
CA CYS A 54 7.20 4.39 -1.05
C CYS A 54 6.93 4.27 0.45
N LEU A 55 7.26 3.12 1.02
CA LEU A 55 7.18 2.90 2.45
C LEU A 55 8.41 3.52 3.14
N SER A 56 8.20 4.16 4.29
CA SER A 56 9.29 4.71 5.11
C SER A 56 10.25 3.62 5.57
N LYS A 57 11.50 4.00 5.88
CA LYS A 57 12.54 3.06 6.33
C LYS A 57 12.19 2.31 7.61
N ASP A 58 11.37 2.92 8.46
CA ASP A 58 10.87 2.32 9.69
C ASP A 58 9.62 1.45 9.46
N HIS A 59 9.12 1.41 8.22
CA HIS A 59 7.94 0.65 7.79
C HIS A 59 6.62 1.12 8.41
N GLN A 60 6.58 2.33 8.95
CA GLN A 60 5.43 2.86 9.69
C GLN A 60 4.55 3.82 8.88
N ALA A 61 5.04 4.37 7.77
CA ALA A 61 4.32 5.40 7.01
C ALA A 61 4.54 5.28 5.50
N ILE A 62 3.56 5.71 4.72
CA ILE A 62 3.67 5.91 3.27
C ILE A 62 4.17 7.33 3.03
N MET A 63 5.24 7.44 2.27
CA MET A 63 5.79 8.70 1.80
C MET A 63 5.31 8.95 0.38
N PHE A 64 4.97 10.20 0.09
CA PHE A 64 4.50 10.63 -1.21
C PHE A 64 5.38 11.78 -1.71
N ASP A 65 5.85 11.69 -2.94
CA ASP A 65 6.70 12.70 -3.58
C ASP A 65 6.12 13.09 -4.95
N GLY A 66 5.51 14.28 -5.01
CA GLY A 66 4.96 14.88 -6.22
C GLY A 66 5.84 16.01 -6.78
N GLY A 67 7.09 16.10 -6.31
CA GLY A 67 7.98 17.22 -6.62
C GLY A 67 7.37 18.57 -6.21
N ASN A 68 7.55 19.58 -7.06
CA ASN A 68 7.02 20.93 -6.81
C ASN A 68 5.53 21.08 -7.10
N MET A 69 4.91 20.05 -7.69
CA MET A 69 3.52 20.12 -8.18
C MET A 69 2.54 19.77 -7.07
N TRP A 70 2.96 18.92 -6.13
CA TRP A 70 2.11 18.45 -5.04
C TRP A 70 2.96 17.99 -3.86
N GLN A 71 2.57 18.40 -2.65
CA GLN A 71 3.25 18.06 -1.41
C GLN A 71 2.25 17.56 -0.38
N HIS A 72 2.60 16.46 0.29
CA HIS A 72 1.80 15.88 1.35
C HIS A 72 2.69 15.27 2.42
N ASN A 73 2.23 15.35 3.66
CA ASN A 73 2.95 14.74 4.78
C ASN A 73 2.89 13.21 4.70
N PRO A 74 3.86 12.48 5.27
CA PRO A 74 3.78 11.02 5.33
C PRO A 74 2.49 10.57 6.03
N VAL A 75 1.81 9.57 5.46
CA VAL A 75 0.60 8.98 6.06
C VAL A 75 1.00 7.74 6.85
N SER A 76 0.73 7.75 8.14
CA SER A 76 1.01 6.60 9.01
C SER A 76 0.13 5.42 8.64
N LEU A 77 0.68 4.20 8.63
CA LEU A 77 -0.08 2.99 8.33
C LEU A 77 -1.21 2.75 9.34
N VAL A 78 -1.05 3.19 10.58
CA VAL A 78 -2.10 3.06 11.62
C VAL A 78 -3.26 4.02 11.41
N ASP A 79 -3.05 5.11 10.66
CA ASP A 79 -4.09 6.08 10.32
C ASP A 79 -4.79 5.72 9.00
N ILE A 80 -4.34 4.68 8.28
CA ILE A 80 -5.02 4.19 7.09
C ILE A 80 -6.30 3.47 7.49
N VAL A 81 -7.42 3.98 6.98
CA VAL A 81 -8.77 3.44 7.19
C VAL A 81 -9.04 2.30 6.22
N SER A 82 -8.73 2.49 4.93
CA SER A 82 -8.93 1.47 3.91
C SER A 82 -8.12 1.73 2.63
N VAL A 83 -7.85 0.67 1.87
CA VAL A 83 -7.29 0.75 0.53
C VAL A 83 -8.21 -0.01 -0.43
N ARG A 84 -8.77 0.71 -1.39
CA ARG A 84 -9.63 0.15 -2.44
C ARG A 84 -8.87 0.07 -3.75
N ILE A 85 -8.82 -1.12 -4.35
CA ILE A 85 -8.19 -1.31 -5.66
C ILE A 85 -9.13 -0.76 -6.74
N LEU A 86 -8.58 0.07 -7.62
CA LEU A 86 -9.24 0.47 -8.86
C LEU A 86 -8.79 -0.49 -9.96
N GLY A 87 -9.73 -1.09 -10.67
CA GLY A 87 -9.42 -2.05 -11.72
C GLY A 87 -10.67 -2.71 -12.28
N SER A 88 -10.50 -3.38 -13.41
CA SER A 88 -11.56 -4.17 -14.03
C SER A 88 -11.25 -5.65 -13.84
N SER A 89 -12.26 -6.41 -13.40
CA SER A 89 -12.19 -7.86 -13.45
C SER A 89 -12.30 -8.28 -14.91
N SER A 90 -11.23 -8.84 -15.47
CA SER A 90 -11.27 -9.39 -16.82
C SER A 90 -12.02 -10.72 -16.82
N SER A 91 -12.72 -11.04 -17.91
CA SER A 91 -13.44 -12.30 -18.10
C SER A 91 -12.56 -13.56 -17.95
N ALA A 92 -11.23 -13.40 -18.00
CA ALA A 92 -10.25 -14.46 -17.76
C ALA A 92 -9.83 -14.65 -16.27
N GLY A 93 -10.52 -14.01 -15.31
CA GLY A 93 -10.24 -14.16 -13.88
C GLY A 93 -9.01 -13.39 -13.36
N ALA A 94 -8.32 -12.64 -14.22
CA ALA A 94 -7.22 -11.76 -13.82
C ALA A 94 -7.73 -10.33 -13.57
N THR A 95 -7.59 -9.84 -12.34
CA THR A 95 -7.88 -8.44 -11.99
C THR A 95 -6.79 -7.53 -12.56
N GLN A 96 -7.13 -6.71 -13.54
CA GLN A 96 -6.22 -5.67 -14.04
C GLN A 96 -6.27 -4.49 -13.07
N ILE A 97 -5.22 -4.33 -12.26
CA ILE A 97 -5.07 -3.16 -11.40
C ILE A 97 -4.87 -1.93 -12.31
N ALA A 98 -5.74 -0.95 -12.16
CA ALA A 98 -5.64 0.37 -12.80
C ALA A 98 -5.15 1.43 -11.80
N GLY A 99 -5.31 1.19 -10.50
CA GLY A 99 -4.90 2.13 -9.45
C GLY A 99 -5.38 1.69 -8.07
N ALA A 100 -5.37 2.62 -7.12
CA ALA A 100 -5.92 2.45 -5.78
C ALA A 100 -6.43 3.77 -5.20
N VAL A 101 -7.43 3.71 -4.33
CA VAL A 101 -7.84 4.82 -3.46
C VAL A 101 -7.43 4.47 -2.04
N ILE A 102 -6.62 5.32 -1.43
CA ILE A 102 -6.16 5.19 -0.05
C ILE A 102 -6.97 6.17 0.80
N ARG A 103 -7.72 5.67 1.78
CA ARG A 103 -8.44 6.48 2.76
C ARG A 103 -7.71 6.44 4.09
N PHE A 104 -7.52 7.61 4.70
CA PHE A 104 -6.75 7.75 5.94
C PHE A 104 -7.28 8.91 6.78
N LEU A 105 -6.90 8.91 8.05
CA LEU A 105 -7.15 10.00 8.99
C LEU A 105 -5.98 10.98 8.96
N ASP A 106 -6.26 12.26 8.74
CA ASP A 106 -5.26 13.32 8.80
C ASP A 106 -4.94 13.71 10.26
N PHE A 107 -4.03 14.66 10.49
CA PHE A 107 -3.63 15.10 11.85
C PHE A 107 -4.81 15.60 12.70
N LYS A 108 -5.87 16.10 12.06
CA LYS A 108 -7.12 16.52 12.73
C LYS A 108 -8.11 15.37 12.99
N LYS A 109 -7.78 14.14 12.57
CA LYS A 109 -8.66 12.97 12.55
C LYS A 109 -9.87 13.11 11.61
N ASP A 110 -9.75 13.97 10.61
CA ASP A 110 -10.66 14.03 9.47
C ASP A 110 -10.29 12.95 8.44
N GLU A 111 -11.28 12.27 7.87
CA GLU A 111 -11.06 11.31 6.78
C GLU A 111 -10.69 12.05 5.49
N LYS A 112 -9.61 11.61 4.85
CA LYS A 112 -9.10 12.07 3.56
C LYS A 112 -8.91 10.88 2.64
N GLU A 113 -8.90 11.15 1.33
CA GLU A 113 -8.59 10.13 0.33
C GLU A 113 -7.57 10.62 -0.70
N ILE A 114 -6.68 9.71 -1.10
CA ILE A 114 -5.70 9.90 -2.16
C ILE A 114 -5.98 8.86 -3.24
N ARG A 115 -6.20 9.31 -4.48
CA ARG A 115 -6.46 8.45 -5.63
C ARG A 115 -5.22 8.33 -6.50
N LEU A 116 -4.65 7.13 -6.49
CA LEU A 116 -3.48 6.75 -7.27
C LEU A 116 -3.91 6.00 -8.53
N CYS A 117 -3.52 6.48 -9.69
CA CYS A 117 -3.66 5.76 -10.96
C CYS A 117 -2.30 5.20 -11.37
N LEU A 118 -2.26 4.01 -11.96
CA LEU A 118 -1.02 3.48 -12.52
C LEU A 118 -0.57 4.35 -13.69
N ALA A 119 0.72 4.73 -13.69
CA ALA A 119 1.35 5.30 -14.88
C ALA A 119 1.59 4.18 -15.91
N ASP A 120 1.47 4.50 -17.20
CA ASP A 120 1.47 3.49 -18.28
C ASP A 120 2.81 2.76 -18.42
N ILE A 121 3.96 3.46 -18.37
CA ILE A 121 5.30 2.90 -18.66
C ILE A 121 6.37 3.75 -17.93
N PRO A 122 7.50 3.20 -17.42
CA PRO A 122 7.96 1.80 -17.50
C PRO A 122 7.58 0.91 -16.31
N ASN A 123 7.19 1.47 -15.17
CA ASN A 123 7.12 0.74 -13.90
C ASN A 123 5.71 0.25 -13.51
N ARG A 124 4.78 0.16 -14.47
CA ARG A 124 3.38 -0.24 -14.21
C ARG A 124 3.26 -1.54 -13.41
N LYS A 125 4.07 -2.55 -13.73
CA LYS A 125 4.09 -3.83 -13.00
C LYS A 125 4.56 -3.66 -11.55
N GLN A 126 5.65 -2.91 -11.34
CA GLN A 126 6.16 -2.60 -10.01
C GLN A 126 5.12 -1.85 -9.18
N SER A 127 4.50 -0.81 -9.74
CA SER A 127 3.45 -0.02 -9.09
C SER A 127 2.22 -0.87 -8.75
N ALA A 128 1.81 -1.79 -9.63
CA ALA A 128 0.74 -2.74 -9.34
C ALA A 128 1.12 -3.71 -8.19
N SER A 129 2.35 -4.23 -8.20
CA SER A 129 2.88 -5.05 -7.11
C SER A 129 2.98 -4.27 -5.79
N TRP A 130 3.29 -2.98 -5.85
CA TRP A 130 3.34 -2.10 -4.68
C TRP A 130 1.95 -1.93 -4.06
N ILE A 131 0.92 -1.66 -4.86
CA ILE A 131 -0.48 -1.60 -4.40
C ILE A 131 -0.88 -2.92 -3.74
N HIS A 132 -0.57 -4.05 -4.38
CA HIS A 132 -0.88 -5.37 -3.83
C HIS A 132 -0.15 -5.65 -2.51
N GLY A 133 1.13 -5.26 -2.43
CA GLY A 133 1.92 -5.31 -1.21
C GLY A 133 1.29 -4.50 -0.09
N LEU A 134 0.79 -3.29 -0.39
CA LEU A 134 0.18 -2.41 0.60
C LEU A 134 -1.10 -3.03 1.16
N GLN A 135 -1.94 -3.60 0.29
CA GLN A 135 -3.16 -4.29 0.71
C GLN A 135 -2.87 -5.49 1.63
N LYS A 136 -1.74 -6.19 1.43
CA LYS A 136 -1.27 -7.23 2.35
C LYS A 136 -0.73 -6.66 3.65
N ALA A 137 0.05 -5.58 3.59
CA ALA A 137 0.63 -4.93 4.76
C ALA A 137 -0.45 -4.52 5.78
N LEU A 138 -1.56 -3.95 5.28
CA LEU A 138 -2.65 -3.49 6.14
C LEU A 138 -3.35 -4.60 6.91
N LYS A 139 -3.29 -5.85 6.45
CA LYS A 139 -3.82 -7.01 7.20
C LYS A 139 -3.04 -7.29 8.48
N PHE A 140 -1.78 -6.87 8.54
CA PHE A 140 -0.92 -7.00 9.71
C PHE A 140 -1.03 -5.78 10.63
N VAL A 141 -1.17 -4.57 10.06
CA VAL A 141 -1.25 -3.32 10.84
C VAL A 141 -2.62 -3.16 11.49
N ASN A 142 -3.69 -3.52 10.77
CA ASN A 142 -5.05 -3.43 11.27
C ASN A 142 -5.83 -4.70 10.89
N PRO A 143 -5.88 -5.72 11.76
CA PRO A 143 -6.60 -6.97 11.46
C PRO A 143 -8.11 -6.75 11.30
N SER A 144 -8.63 -5.59 11.71
CA SER A 144 -10.03 -5.17 11.54
C SER A 144 -10.28 -4.33 10.27
N ALA A 145 -9.22 -3.95 9.52
CA ALA A 145 -9.37 -3.21 8.27
C ALA A 145 -9.98 -4.11 7.19
N LYS A 146 -11.30 -4.00 7.04
CA LYS A 146 -12.07 -4.71 6.02
C LYS A 146 -11.54 -4.31 4.65
N THR A 147 -10.93 -5.26 3.95
CA THR A 147 -10.71 -5.17 2.51
C THR A 147 -12.04 -5.51 1.85
N PRO A 148 -12.73 -4.56 1.19
CA PRO A 148 -13.93 -4.87 0.41
C PRO A 148 -13.57 -5.73 -0.81
#